data_AF-A0A7X8Z255-F1
#
_entry.id   AF-A0A7X8Z255-F1
#
_cell.length_a   1.000
_cell.length_b   1.000
_cell.length_c   1.000
_cell.angle_alpha   90.00
_cell.angle_beta   90.00
_cell.angle_gamma   90.00
#
_symmetry.space_group_name_H-M   'P 1'
#
loop_
_entity.id
_entity.type
_entity.pdbx_description
1 polymer ?
#
loop_
_entity_poly.entity_id
_entity_poly.type
_entity_poly.pdbx_seq_one_letter_code
_entity_poly.pdbx_strand_id
1 'polypeptide(L)'
;MGRERFEKDAGHFWGLLDTRPYMRARLGLARCLELLGRDEEATNHYCEMLRLNPGDNQGVRYLYLPLLLKLGRDAEAARYMKDSQDEVTAVWAYTRALLAYRLGGNCSSAQMELRKAVKTNPHVAACLLADEEPDEVPESFSLGSHEEAEICATELRSAFDATPGALEWLETQTRSLRRDPESYVSTHKRYNRASRRKRRSRERKRRRR
;
A
#
# COMPACT_ATOMS: atom_id res chain seq x y z
N MET A 1 9.97 -20.82 -22.51
CA MET A 1 10.12 -21.63 -21.27
C MET A 1 8.99 -22.65 -21.25
N GLY A 2 9.25 -23.90 -20.83
CA GLY A 2 8.23 -24.97 -20.78
C GLY A 2 7.51 -25.07 -19.43
N ARG A 3 6.33 -25.70 -19.41
CA ARG A 3 5.48 -25.87 -18.20
C ARG A 3 6.23 -26.51 -17.03
N GLU A 4 7.04 -27.52 -17.29
CA GLU A 4 7.84 -28.23 -16.28
C GLU A 4 8.73 -27.28 -15.46
N ARG A 5 9.31 -26.26 -16.11
CA ARG A 5 10.15 -25.25 -15.44
C ARG A 5 9.35 -24.43 -14.42
N PHE A 6 8.11 -24.09 -14.74
CA PHE A 6 7.22 -23.32 -13.86
C PHE A 6 6.75 -24.08 -12.62
N GLU A 7 6.77 -25.41 -12.70
CA GLU A 7 6.41 -26.29 -11.59
C GLU A 7 7.65 -26.58 -10.74
N LYS A 8 8.75 -27.00 -11.37
CA LYS A 8 10.01 -27.38 -10.70
C LYS A 8 10.70 -26.21 -9.99
N ASP A 9 10.76 -25.05 -10.65
CA ASP A 9 11.51 -23.90 -10.13
C ASP A 9 10.62 -22.90 -9.39
N ALA A 10 9.33 -23.22 -9.19
CA ALA A 10 8.42 -22.40 -8.42
C ALA A 10 9.01 -22.08 -7.04
N GLY A 11 8.86 -20.85 -6.58
CA GLY A 11 9.52 -20.38 -5.36
C GLY A 11 10.90 -19.75 -5.58
N HIS A 12 11.57 -20.06 -6.69
CA HIS A 12 12.98 -19.73 -6.90
C HIS A 12 13.25 -18.86 -8.13
N PHE A 13 12.20 -18.38 -8.83
CA PHE A 13 12.33 -17.62 -10.09
C PHE A 13 13.14 -16.34 -9.97
N TRP A 14 13.27 -15.74 -8.79
CA TRP A 14 14.13 -14.57 -8.63
C TRP A 14 15.60 -14.92 -8.41
N GLY A 15 15.87 -16.09 -7.80
CA GLY A 15 17.23 -16.59 -7.59
C GLY A 15 17.88 -17.03 -8.90
N LEU A 16 17.08 -17.53 -9.85
CA LEU A 16 17.53 -17.94 -11.18
C LEU A 16 17.64 -16.71 -12.11
N LEU A 17 18.87 -16.43 -12.59
CA LEU A 17 19.14 -15.20 -13.35
C LEU A 17 18.39 -15.16 -14.69
N ASP A 18 18.20 -16.31 -15.33
CA ASP A 18 17.55 -16.45 -16.64
C ASP A 18 16.02 -16.26 -16.58
N THR A 19 15.40 -16.40 -15.42
CA THR A 19 13.96 -16.17 -15.21
C THR A 19 13.62 -14.73 -14.81
N ARG A 20 14.61 -13.90 -14.44
CA ARG A 20 14.35 -12.48 -14.09
C ARG A 20 13.77 -11.63 -15.21
N PRO A 21 14.22 -11.75 -16.49
CA PRO A 21 13.58 -11.03 -17.59
C PRO A 21 12.10 -11.37 -17.72
N TYR A 22 11.74 -12.65 -17.56
CA TYR A 22 10.34 -13.10 -17.55
C TYR A 22 9.56 -12.48 -16.39
N MET A 23 10.11 -12.49 -15.17
CA MET A 23 9.43 -11.91 -14.00
C MET A 23 9.21 -10.39 -14.15
N ARG A 24 10.16 -9.65 -14.73
CA ARG A 24 9.98 -8.23 -15.06
C ARG A 24 8.92 -8.00 -16.14
N ALA A 25 8.94 -8.80 -17.21
CA ALA A 25 7.95 -8.72 -18.27
C ALA A 25 6.53 -9.04 -17.75
N ARG A 26 6.39 -10.05 -16.88
CA ARG A 26 5.11 -10.41 -16.26
C ARG A 26 4.55 -9.29 -15.37
N LEU A 27 5.40 -8.60 -14.61
CA LEU A 27 5.00 -7.42 -13.84
C LEU A 27 4.51 -6.29 -14.75
N GLY A 28 5.26 -6.00 -15.81
CA GLY A 28 4.87 -4.98 -16.78
C GLY A 28 3.52 -5.29 -17.43
N LEU A 29 3.29 -6.55 -17.82
CA LEU A 29 2.01 -7.01 -18.35
C LEU A 29 0.87 -6.82 -17.35
N ALA A 30 1.06 -7.23 -16.09
CA ALA A 30 0.04 -7.08 -15.05
C ALA A 30 -0.35 -5.61 -14.84
N ARG A 31 0.62 -4.70 -14.79
CA ARG A 31 0.37 -3.26 -14.68
C ARG A 31 -0.38 -2.71 -15.90
N CYS A 32 0.00 -3.12 -17.11
CA CYS A 32 -0.75 -2.74 -18.32
C CYS A 32 -2.19 -3.24 -18.28
N LEU A 33 -2.43 -4.44 -17.74
CA LEU A 33 -3.78 -4.98 -17.60
C LEU A 33 -4.61 -4.16 -16.60
N GLU A 34 -4.05 -3.73 -15.46
CA GLU A 34 -4.73 -2.81 -14.53
C GLU A 34 -5.09 -1.49 -15.19
N LEU A 35 -4.16 -0.89 -15.94
CA LEU A 35 -4.41 0.37 -16.69
C LEU A 35 -5.52 0.23 -17.73
N LEU A 36 -5.71 -0.99 -18.27
CA LEU A 36 -6.78 -1.31 -19.20
C LEU A 36 -8.09 -1.75 -18.50
N GLY A 37 -8.14 -1.71 -17.16
CA GLY A 37 -9.29 -2.16 -16.38
C GLY A 37 -9.51 -3.68 -16.36
N ARG A 38 -8.51 -4.46 -16.80
CA ARG A 38 -8.54 -5.94 -16.82
C ARG A 38 -8.03 -6.51 -15.50
N ASP A 39 -8.66 -6.06 -14.42
CA ASP A 39 -8.21 -6.28 -13.03
C ASP A 39 -8.12 -7.77 -12.64
N GLU A 40 -9.07 -8.60 -13.09
CA GLU A 40 -9.05 -10.05 -12.82
C GLU A 40 -7.81 -10.74 -13.43
N GLU A 41 -7.43 -10.33 -14.64
CA GLU A 41 -6.26 -10.89 -15.31
C GLU A 41 -4.97 -10.40 -14.65
N ALA A 42 -4.90 -9.11 -14.30
CA ALA A 42 -3.79 -8.57 -13.52
C ALA A 42 -3.62 -9.31 -12.18
N THR A 43 -4.72 -9.57 -11.47
CA THR A 43 -4.74 -10.33 -10.21
C THR A 43 -4.16 -11.73 -10.37
N ASN A 44 -4.51 -12.44 -11.45
CA ASN A 44 -3.94 -13.74 -11.77
C ASN A 44 -2.43 -13.68 -12.03
N HIS A 45 -1.96 -12.61 -12.69
CA HIS A 45 -0.53 -12.41 -12.90
C HIS A 45 0.22 -12.17 -11.58
N TYR A 46 -0.32 -11.34 -10.69
CA TYR A 46 0.26 -11.06 -9.38
C TYR A 46 0.28 -12.28 -8.46
N CYS A 47 -0.83 -13.02 -8.38
CA CYS A 47 -0.91 -14.27 -7.63
C CYS A 47 0.17 -15.26 -8.10
N GLU A 48 0.29 -15.45 -9.42
CA GLU A 48 1.30 -16.34 -9.98
C GLU A 48 2.73 -15.83 -9.74
N MET A 49 2.96 -14.52 -9.81
CA MET A 49 4.27 -13.95 -9.47
C MET A 49 4.67 -14.22 -8.02
N LEU A 50 3.73 -14.14 -7.08
CA LEU A 50 3.94 -14.48 -5.67
C LEU A 50 4.17 -15.98 -5.47
N ARG A 51 3.54 -16.85 -6.27
CA ARG A 51 3.83 -18.30 -6.29
C ARG A 51 5.25 -18.58 -6.80
N LEU A 52 5.65 -17.92 -7.87
CA LEU A 52 6.97 -18.10 -8.50
C LEU A 52 8.10 -17.47 -7.67
N ASN A 53 7.80 -16.39 -6.95
CA ASN A 53 8.71 -15.70 -6.06
C ASN A 53 8.03 -15.26 -4.75
N PRO A 54 7.91 -16.17 -3.76
CA PRO A 54 7.36 -15.86 -2.44
C PRO A 54 8.17 -14.82 -1.67
N GLY A 55 9.46 -14.65 -2.00
CA GLY A 55 10.32 -13.62 -1.43
C GLY A 55 10.00 -12.20 -1.93
N ASP A 56 9.09 -12.09 -2.90
CA ASP A 56 8.54 -10.85 -3.45
C ASP A 56 9.55 -9.71 -3.65
N ASN A 57 10.66 -10.03 -4.32
CA ASN A 57 11.73 -9.06 -4.58
C ASN A 57 11.31 -7.88 -5.46
N GLN A 58 10.15 -7.97 -6.11
CA GLN A 58 9.60 -6.91 -6.95
C GLN A 58 8.50 -6.11 -6.25
N GLY A 59 8.13 -6.45 -5.01
CA GLY A 59 7.09 -5.74 -4.26
C GLY A 59 5.67 -5.92 -4.82
N VAL A 60 5.41 -7.02 -5.52
CA VAL A 60 4.10 -7.35 -6.10
C VAL A 60 2.99 -7.36 -5.05
N ARG A 61 3.30 -7.69 -3.80
CA ARG A 61 2.32 -7.73 -2.71
C ARG A 61 1.66 -6.37 -2.44
N TYR A 62 2.36 -5.27 -2.72
CA TYR A 62 1.83 -3.91 -2.58
C TYR A 62 0.77 -3.56 -3.65
N LEU A 63 0.76 -4.29 -4.76
CA LEU A 63 -0.19 -4.14 -5.86
C LEU A 63 -1.35 -5.13 -5.72
N TYR A 64 -1.01 -6.37 -5.35
CA TYR A 64 -1.96 -7.47 -5.24
C TYR A 64 -3.04 -7.22 -4.18
N LEU A 65 -2.66 -6.78 -2.98
CA LEU A 65 -3.61 -6.58 -1.88
C LEU A 65 -4.66 -5.50 -2.16
N PRO A 66 -4.28 -4.28 -2.60
CA PRO A 66 -5.27 -3.28 -3.00
C PRO A 66 -6.18 -3.76 -4.12
N LEU A 67 -5.64 -4.48 -5.10
CA LEU A 67 -6.42 -5.01 -6.22
C LEU A 67 -7.44 -6.06 -5.77
N LEU A 68 -7.09 -6.92 -4.81
CA LEU A 68 -8.06 -7.85 -4.19
C LEU A 68 -9.22 -7.10 -3.54
N LEU A 69 -8.95 -6.00 -2.82
CA LEU A 69 -10.00 -5.20 -2.20
C LEU A 69 -10.86 -4.46 -3.23
N LYS A 70 -10.26 -3.93 -4.30
CA LYS A 70 -10.97 -3.34 -5.45
C LYS A 70 -11.96 -4.33 -6.07
N LEU A 71 -11.54 -5.59 -6.23
CA LEU A 71 -12.37 -6.69 -6.76
C LEU A 71 -13.36 -7.28 -5.74
N GLY A 72 -13.35 -6.81 -4.49
CA GLY A 72 -14.20 -7.34 -3.42
C GLY A 72 -13.83 -8.75 -2.93
N ARG A 73 -12.60 -9.20 -3.18
CA ARG A 73 -12.07 -10.51 -2.75
C ARG A 73 -11.59 -10.47 -1.29
N ASP A 74 -12.46 -10.02 -0.39
CA ASP A 74 -12.14 -9.73 1.01
C ASP A 74 -11.60 -10.95 1.78
N ALA A 75 -12.15 -12.14 1.51
CA ALA A 75 -11.70 -13.38 2.14
C ALA A 75 -10.28 -13.78 1.73
N GLU A 76 -9.85 -13.46 0.50
CA GLU A 76 -8.47 -13.68 0.08
C GLU A 76 -7.53 -12.64 0.67
N ALA A 77 -7.92 -11.36 0.67
CA ALA A 77 -7.15 -10.31 1.31
C ALA A 77 -6.94 -10.62 2.81
N ALA A 78 -7.98 -11.07 3.51
CA ALA A 78 -7.91 -11.46 4.91
C ALA A 78 -6.93 -12.61 5.16
N ARG A 79 -6.95 -13.65 4.33
CA ARG A 79 -6.00 -14.78 4.43
C ARG A 79 -4.57 -14.30 4.20
N TYR A 80 -4.33 -13.55 3.13
CA TYR A 80 -3.00 -13.06 2.79
C TYR A 80 -2.43 -12.13 3.89
N MET A 81 -3.26 -11.27 4.46
CA MET A 81 -2.88 -10.38 5.56
C MET A 81 -2.55 -11.14 6.86
N LYS A 82 -3.22 -12.26 7.11
CA LYS A 82 -2.96 -13.11 8.28
C LYS A 82 -1.60 -13.79 8.20
N ASP A 83 -1.13 -14.11 7.00
CA ASP A 83 0.18 -14.75 6.79
C ASP A 83 1.34 -13.72 6.82
N SER A 84 1.03 -12.44 6.67
CA SER A 84 2.00 -11.33 6.55
C SER A 84 1.88 -10.32 7.71
N GLN A 85 1.91 -10.78 8.96
CA GLN A 85 1.63 -9.93 10.14
C GLN A 85 2.75 -8.94 10.48
N ASP A 86 3.99 -9.25 10.11
CA ASP A 86 5.17 -8.46 10.47
C ASP A 86 5.36 -7.19 9.63
N GLU A 87 4.50 -6.97 8.63
CA GLU A 87 4.59 -5.82 7.74
C GLU A 87 3.97 -4.55 8.35
N VAL A 88 4.81 -3.51 8.43
CA VAL A 88 4.58 -2.28 9.20
C VAL A 88 4.35 -1.04 8.32
N THR A 89 4.41 -1.18 7.00
CA THR A 89 4.14 -0.08 6.06
C THR A 89 2.72 0.47 6.14
N ALA A 90 2.56 1.71 5.68
CA ALA A 90 1.27 2.37 5.59
C ALA A 90 0.25 1.56 4.77
N VAL A 91 0.65 1.00 3.61
CA VAL A 91 -0.24 0.19 2.76
C VAL A 91 -0.87 -0.96 3.55
N TRP A 92 -0.08 -1.71 4.32
CA TRP A 92 -0.61 -2.79 5.16
C TRP A 92 -1.56 -2.30 6.23
N ALA A 93 -1.21 -1.22 6.92
CA ALA A 93 -2.03 -0.70 8.00
C ALA A 93 -3.39 -0.17 7.50
N TYR A 94 -3.40 0.57 6.39
CA TYR A 94 -4.64 1.07 5.78
C TYR A 94 -5.45 -0.04 5.09
N THR A 95 -4.80 -1.05 4.52
CA THR A 95 -5.47 -2.26 4.02
C THR A 95 -6.21 -2.99 5.14
N ARG A 96 -5.59 -3.18 6.32
CA ARG A 96 -6.26 -3.78 7.50
C ARG A 96 -7.49 -2.96 7.91
N ALA A 97 -7.34 -1.64 7.96
CA ALA A 97 -8.43 -0.75 8.34
C ALA A 97 -9.61 -0.84 7.35
N LEU A 98 -9.34 -0.78 6.05
CA LEU A 98 -10.36 -0.88 5.01
C LEU A 98 -11.04 -2.25 5.02
N LEU A 99 -10.27 -3.33 5.14
CA LEU A 99 -10.82 -4.69 5.22
C LEU A 99 -11.71 -4.88 6.47
N ALA A 100 -11.28 -4.36 7.64
CA ALA A 100 -12.10 -4.40 8.85
C ALA A 100 -13.41 -3.63 8.69
N TYR A 101 -13.38 -2.48 8.01
CA TYR A 101 -14.58 -1.71 7.66
C TYR A 101 -15.49 -2.48 6.69
N ARG A 102 -14.94 -3.12 5.66
CA ARG A 102 -15.72 -3.91 4.69
C ARG A 102 -16.42 -5.10 5.34
N LEU A 103 -15.77 -5.75 6.30
CA LEU A 103 -16.32 -6.93 6.99
C LEU A 103 -17.31 -6.58 8.13
N GLY A 104 -17.11 -5.46 8.82
CA GLY A 104 -17.85 -5.13 10.04
C GLY A 104 -18.54 -3.77 10.06
N GLY A 105 -18.47 -3.02 8.95
CA GLY A 105 -18.92 -1.63 8.87
C GLY A 105 -18.15 -0.70 9.80
N ASN A 106 -18.78 0.43 10.16
CA ASN A 106 -18.24 1.38 11.13
C ASN A 106 -18.39 0.88 12.57
N CYS A 107 -17.73 -0.22 12.91
CA CYS A 107 -17.71 -0.80 14.25
C CYS A 107 -16.40 -0.46 15.00
N SER A 108 -16.38 -0.74 16.30
CA SER A 108 -15.22 -0.48 17.17
C SER A 108 -13.93 -1.15 16.68
N SER A 109 -14.02 -2.33 16.04
CA SER A 109 -12.87 -3.04 15.48
C SER A 109 -12.27 -2.28 14.30
N ALA A 110 -13.09 -1.85 13.33
CA ALA A 110 -12.64 -1.06 12.18
C ALA A 110 -12.04 0.28 12.61
N GLN A 111 -12.67 0.95 13.59
CA GLN A 111 -12.15 2.20 14.15
C GLN A 111 -10.79 2.00 14.84
N MET A 112 -10.60 0.89 15.55
CA MET A 112 -9.32 0.55 16.18
C MET A 112 -8.22 0.34 15.14
N GLU A 113 -8.50 -0.41 14.07
CA GLU A 113 -7.53 -0.60 12.98
C GLU A 113 -7.21 0.71 12.27
N LEU A 114 -8.19 1.58 12.02
CA LEU A 114 -7.95 2.90 11.45
C LEU A 114 -7.09 3.78 12.36
N ARG A 115 -7.29 3.75 13.68
CA ARG A 115 -6.42 4.47 14.64
C ARG A 115 -4.97 4.00 14.54
N LYS A 116 -4.74 2.68 14.42
CA LYS A 116 -3.40 2.13 14.20
C LYS A 116 -2.82 2.60 12.87
N ALA A 117 -3.60 2.59 11.79
CA ALA A 117 -3.18 3.05 10.47
C ALA A 117 -2.78 4.54 10.45
N VAL A 118 -3.60 5.41 11.06
CA VAL A 118 -3.31 6.84 11.23
C VAL A 118 -2.05 7.06 12.07
N LYS A 119 -1.81 6.22 13.08
CA LYS A 119 -0.57 6.28 13.88
C LYS A 119 0.66 5.86 13.08
N THR A 120 0.54 4.86 12.20
CA THR A 120 1.60 4.43 11.28
C THR A 120 1.97 5.56 10.32
N ASN A 121 0.98 6.15 9.66
CA ASN A 121 1.18 7.31 8.81
C ASN A 121 -0.05 8.24 8.82
N PRO A 122 0.05 9.44 9.43
CA PRO A 122 -1.08 10.35 9.58
C PRO A 122 -1.40 11.12 8.29
N HIS A 123 -0.51 11.08 7.29
CA HIS A 123 -0.68 11.82 6.04
C HIS A 123 -1.56 11.08 5.03
N VAL A 124 -1.60 9.74 5.08
CA VAL A 124 -2.33 8.91 4.10
C VAL A 124 -3.80 9.29 4.02
N ALA A 125 -4.48 9.52 5.15
CA ALA A 125 -5.89 9.89 5.11
C ALA A 125 -6.13 11.21 4.37
N ALA A 126 -5.23 12.19 4.51
CA ALA A 126 -5.35 13.44 3.77
C ALA A 126 -5.09 13.23 2.27
N CYS A 127 -4.11 12.41 1.91
CA CYS A 127 -3.85 12.04 0.52
C CYS A 127 -5.04 11.26 -0.07
N LEU A 128 -5.65 10.36 0.70
CA LEU A 128 -6.82 9.59 0.27
C LEU A 128 -8.09 10.45 0.10
N LEU A 129 -8.20 11.57 0.79
CA LEU A 129 -9.35 12.47 0.69
C LEU A 129 -9.11 13.65 -0.26
N ALA A 130 -7.90 13.76 -0.84
CA ALA A 130 -7.61 14.76 -1.85
C ALA A 130 -8.22 14.34 -3.19
N ASP A 131 -8.79 15.30 -3.91
CA ASP A 131 -9.37 15.10 -5.25
C ASP A 131 -8.30 14.87 -6.33
N GLU A 132 -7.05 15.23 -6.04
CA GLU A 132 -5.94 15.17 -7.00
C GLU A 132 -4.93 14.07 -6.60
N GLU A 133 -4.60 13.22 -7.57
CA GLU A 133 -3.44 12.34 -7.47
C GLU A 133 -2.15 13.12 -7.72
N PRO A 134 -1.02 12.71 -7.09
CA PRO A 134 0.25 13.38 -7.34
C PRO A 134 0.67 13.23 -8.80
N ASP A 135 1.17 14.33 -9.40
CA ASP A 135 1.70 14.33 -10.78
C ASP A 135 2.82 13.29 -10.98
N GLU A 136 3.63 13.08 -9.94
CA GLU A 136 4.70 12.10 -9.90
C GLU A 136 4.64 11.29 -8.60
N VAL A 137 4.60 9.96 -8.74
CA VAL A 137 4.69 9.07 -7.58
C VAL A 137 6.15 8.99 -7.12
N PRO A 138 6.46 9.19 -5.82
CA PRO A 138 7.83 9.12 -5.33
C PRO A 138 8.50 7.76 -5.58
N GLU A 139 9.75 7.78 -6.07
CA GLU A 139 10.53 6.54 -6.29
C GLU A 139 10.95 5.83 -4.99
N SER A 140 10.98 6.56 -3.86
CA SER A 140 11.39 6.02 -2.57
C SER A 140 10.76 6.77 -1.42
N PHE A 141 10.63 6.10 -0.27
CA PHE A 141 10.06 6.68 0.93
C PHE A 141 10.83 6.27 2.19
N SER A 142 10.46 6.88 3.31
CA SER A 142 10.81 6.40 4.66
C SER A 142 9.52 6.13 5.41
N LEU A 143 9.51 5.14 6.32
CA LEU A 143 8.32 4.83 7.10
C LEU A 143 7.79 6.09 7.84
N GLY A 144 6.49 6.33 7.71
CA GLY A 144 5.76 7.49 8.24
C GLY A 144 5.97 8.79 7.49
N SER A 145 6.66 8.80 6.34
CA SER A 145 6.89 10.02 5.55
C SER A 145 5.69 10.42 4.70
N HIS A 146 5.72 11.63 4.14
CA HIS A 146 4.67 12.07 3.22
C HIS A 146 4.72 11.29 1.91
N GLU A 147 5.93 10.97 1.44
CA GLU A 147 6.14 10.18 0.24
C GLU A 147 5.57 8.76 0.36
N GLU A 148 5.69 8.13 1.54
CA GLU A 148 5.01 6.84 1.80
C GLU A 148 3.48 7.00 1.72
N ALA A 149 2.96 8.15 2.16
CA ALA A 149 1.53 8.40 2.14
C ALA A 149 0.98 8.59 0.72
N GLU A 150 1.72 9.26 -0.15
CA GLU A 150 1.38 9.41 -1.57
C GLU A 150 1.37 8.05 -2.27
N ILE A 151 2.39 7.22 -2.07
CA ILE A 151 2.43 5.85 -2.61
C ILE A 151 1.26 5.03 -2.08
N CYS A 152 1.04 5.06 -0.76
CA CYS A 152 -0.06 4.33 -0.13
C CYS A 152 -1.43 4.75 -0.67
N ALA A 153 -1.66 6.06 -0.81
CA ALA A 153 -2.91 6.59 -1.33
C ALA A 153 -3.10 6.22 -2.80
N THR A 154 -2.05 6.27 -3.62
CA THR A 154 -2.10 5.85 -5.03
C THR A 154 -2.53 4.39 -5.16
N GLU A 155 -1.87 3.49 -4.44
CA GLU A 155 -2.16 2.05 -4.55
C GLU A 155 -3.54 1.68 -3.97
N LEU A 156 -4.00 2.34 -2.90
CA LEU A 156 -5.28 2.03 -2.25
C LEU A 156 -6.48 2.83 -2.77
N ARG A 157 -6.26 3.89 -3.58
CA ARG A 157 -7.29 4.77 -4.14
C ARG A 157 -8.50 3.99 -4.65
N SER A 158 -8.25 3.15 -5.65
CA SER A 158 -9.28 2.37 -6.34
C SER A 158 -10.04 1.45 -5.39
N ALA A 159 -9.40 0.93 -4.35
CA ALA A 159 -10.05 0.07 -3.36
C ALA A 159 -10.98 0.88 -2.43
N PHE A 160 -10.58 2.09 -2.02
CA PHE A 160 -11.44 2.99 -1.25
C PHE A 160 -12.63 3.46 -2.09
N ASP A 161 -12.41 3.85 -3.34
CA ASP A 161 -13.46 4.31 -4.26
C ASP A 161 -14.48 3.20 -4.55
N ALA A 162 -14.01 1.96 -4.73
CA ALA A 162 -14.85 0.78 -4.91
C ALA A 162 -15.59 0.34 -3.62
N THR A 163 -15.31 0.96 -2.48
CA THR A 163 -15.94 0.61 -1.19
C THR A 163 -16.96 1.69 -0.78
N PRO A 164 -18.27 1.41 -0.85
CA PRO A 164 -19.30 2.38 -0.47
C PRO A 164 -19.11 2.93 0.94
N GLY A 165 -19.12 4.26 1.08
CA GLY A 165 -19.00 4.95 2.36
C GLY A 165 -17.60 4.94 2.99
N ALA A 166 -16.59 4.32 2.38
CA ALA A 166 -15.26 4.21 2.97
C ALA A 166 -14.55 5.56 3.11
N LEU A 167 -14.65 6.45 2.12
CA LEU A 167 -14.05 7.78 2.18
C LEU A 167 -14.75 8.68 3.20
N GLU A 168 -16.09 8.68 3.24
CA GLU A 168 -16.88 9.42 4.25
C GLU A 168 -16.56 8.93 5.68
N TRP A 169 -16.43 7.61 5.84
CA TRP A 169 -16.00 6.99 7.08
C TRP A 169 -14.59 7.46 7.46
N LEU A 170 -13.65 7.40 6.54
CA LEU A 170 -12.26 7.84 6.75
C LEU A 170 -12.20 9.31 7.17
N GLU A 171 -12.93 10.20 6.49
CA GLU A 171 -13.02 11.61 6.83
C GLU A 171 -13.58 11.83 8.24
N THR A 172 -14.72 11.20 8.55
CA THR A 172 -15.40 11.35 9.84
C THR A 172 -14.49 10.90 10.99
N GLN A 173 -13.86 9.74 10.84
CA GLN A 173 -13.00 9.18 11.88
C GLN A 173 -11.72 10.00 12.05
N THR A 174 -11.08 10.42 10.96
CA THR A 174 -9.84 11.22 11.04
C THR A 174 -10.09 12.62 11.61
N ARG A 175 -11.25 13.23 11.31
CA ARG A 175 -11.69 14.48 11.94
C ARG A 175 -11.90 14.32 13.44
N SER A 176 -12.48 13.21 13.89
CA SER A 176 -12.63 12.90 15.31
C SER A 176 -11.28 12.75 16.00
N LEU A 177 -10.32 12.06 15.38
CA LEU A 177 -8.98 11.86 15.95
C LEU A 177 -8.18 13.16 16.08
N ARG A 178 -8.35 14.11 15.15
CA ARG A 178 -7.72 15.45 15.25
C ARG A 178 -8.27 16.28 16.41
N ARG A 179 -9.51 16.03 16.84
CA ARG A 179 -10.15 16.74 17.95
C ARG A 179 -9.75 16.22 19.33
N ASP A 180 -9.07 15.07 19.40
CA ASP A 180 -8.54 14.47 20.63
C ASP A 180 -6.99 14.63 20.69
N PRO A 181 -6.47 15.65 21.39
CA PRO A 181 -5.06 16.04 21.34
C PRO A 181 -4.09 15.01 21.96
N GLU A 182 -4.56 14.17 22.88
CA GLU A 182 -3.70 13.15 23.52
C GLU A 182 -3.27 12.07 22.52
N SER A 183 -4.10 11.80 21.50
CA SER A 183 -3.79 10.85 20.43
C SER A 183 -2.91 11.42 19.31
N TYR A 184 -2.98 12.75 19.07
CA TYR A 184 -2.41 13.42 17.89
C TYR A 184 -1.03 14.08 18.11
N VAL A 185 -0.74 14.53 19.34
CA VAL A 185 0.43 15.41 19.62
C VAL A 185 1.76 14.66 19.80
N SER A 186 1.73 13.37 20.15
CA SER A 186 2.93 12.55 20.36
C SER A 186 3.74 12.32 19.07
N THR A 187 3.06 12.11 17.94
CA THR A 187 3.64 11.81 16.63
C THR A 187 4.13 13.06 15.89
N HIS A 188 3.41 14.19 16.01
CA HIS A 188 3.70 15.43 15.26
C HIS A 188 4.99 16.18 15.68
N LYS A 189 5.38 16.13 16.96
CA LYS A 189 6.57 16.86 17.46
C LYS A 189 7.90 16.17 17.10
N ARG A 190 7.93 14.83 16.99
CA ARG A 190 9.14 14.07 16.66
C ARG A 190 9.50 14.18 15.17
N TYR A 191 8.51 14.13 14.29
CA TYR A 191 8.70 14.18 12.84
C TYR A 191 9.13 15.56 12.32
N ASN A 192 8.51 16.64 12.81
CA ASN A 192 8.81 18.02 12.38
C ASN A 192 10.26 18.44 12.67
N ARG A 193 10.88 17.96 13.75
CA ARG A 193 12.30 18.22 14.06
C ARG A 193 13.25 17.48 13.10
N ALA A 194 12.91 16.27 12.69
CA ALA A 194 13.73 15.46 11.79
C ALA A 194 13.63 15.95 10.32
N SER A 195 12.42 16.26 9.86
CA SER A 195 12.17 16.76 8.50
C SER A 195 12.81 18.13 8.25
N ARG A 196 12.70 19.07 9.21
CA ARG A 196 13.35 20.39 9.12
C ARG A 196 14.88 20.30 9.06
N ARG A 197 15.50 19.32 9.73
CA ARG A 197 16.95 19.07 9.67
C ARG A 197 17.38 18.50 8.32
N LYS A 198 16.60 17.57 7.74
CA LYS A 198 16.88 16.99 6.41
C LYS A 198 16.67 17.99 5.27
N ARG A 199 15.61 18.80 5.32
CA ARG A 199 15.35 19.86 4.31
C ARG A 199 16.45 20.91 4.28
N ARG A 200 16.90 21.39 5.44
CA ARG A 200 18.05 22.31 5.55
C ARG A 200 19.37 21.70 5.04
N SER A 201 19.54 20.38 5.19
CA SER A 201 20.71 19.66 4.66
C SER A 201 20.66 19.53 3.12
N ARG A 202 19.49 19.23 2.56
CA ARG A 202 19.27 19.15 1.10
C ARG A 202 19.42 20.50 0.41
N GLU A 203 18.88 21.58 0.98
CA GLU A 203 19.05 22.95 0.47
C GLU A 203 20.52 23.41 0.50
N ARG A 204 21.27 23.03 1.56
CA ARG A 204 22.72 23.31 1.64
C ARG A 204 23.55 22.54 0.61
N LYS A 205 23.16 21.32 0.24
CA LYS A 205 23.83 20.54 -0.81
C LYS A 205 23.52 21.05 -2.21
N ARG A 206 22.30 21.55 -2.46
CA ARG A 206 21.92 22.16 -3.74
C ARG A 206 22.60 23.51 -4.01
N ARG A 207 22.89 24.31 -2.97
CA ARG A 207 23.61 25.60 -3.10
C ARG A 207 25.14 25.48 -3.25
N ARG A 208 25.70 24.26 -3.18
CA ARG A 208 27.14 23.97 -3.29
C ARG A 208 27.51 23.24 -4.57
N ARG A 209 26.55 23.03 -5.47
CA ARG A 209 26.74 22.58 -6.85
C ARG A 209 26.42 23.75 -7.76
#